data_AF-N0AR14-F1
#
_entry.id   AF-N0AR14-F1
#
_cell.length_a   1.000
_cell.length_b   1.000
_cell.length_c   1.000
_cell.angle_alpha   90.00
_cell.angle_beta   90.00
_cell.angle_gamma   90.00
#
_symmetry.space_group_name_H-M   'P 1'
#
loop_
_entity.id
_entity.type
_entity.pdbx_description
1 polymer ?
#
loop_
_entity_poly.entity_id
_entity_poly.type
_entity_poly.pdbx_seq_one_letter_code
_entity_poly.pdbx_strand_id
1 'polypeptide(L)'
;MYKYANKYFNKHQRDNIWRNINTVRDIEIKSNFCESHIESIKKLHPKDRIREDIIEAKMALGEFEIALIRIDKFPNLFNLSEEEIFSFREKYSNYEKELNNLDMQRISW
;
A
#
# COMPACT_ATOMS: atom_id res chain seq x y z
N MET A 1 -12.59 5.08 -2.14
CA MET A 1 -12.16 6.49 -2.07
C MET A 1 -10.68 6.48 -1.74
N TYR A 2 -9.84 7.23 -2.46
CA TYR A 2 -8.38 7.26 -2.24
C TYR A 2 -8.06 7.99 -0.91
N LYS A 3 -7.48 7.29 0.06
CA LYS A 3 -7.02 7.82 1.35
C LYS A 3 -5.52 8.16 1.31
N TYR A 4 -4.67 7.19 1.00
CA TYR A 4 -3.22 7.39 0.97
C TYR A 4 -2.77 7.93 -0.38
N ALA A 5 -3.35 7.43 -1.47
CA ALA A 5 -2.98 7.87 -2.80
C ALA A 5 -3.29 9.36 -3.04
N ASN A 6 -4.37 9.89 -2.44
CA ASN A 6 -4.69 11.31 -2.53
C ASN A 6 -3.73 12.20 -1.74
N LYS A 7 -3.18 11.67 -0.64
CA LYS A 7 -2.30 12.42 0.26
C LYS A 7 -0.90 12.59 -0.32
N TYR A 8 -0.39 11.57 -1.01
CA TYR A 8 1.02 11.54 -1.44
C TYR A 8 1.25 11.68 -2.94
N PHE A 9 0.23 11.46 -3.78
CA PHE A 9 0.37 11.53 -5.23
C PHE A 9 -0.57 12.58 -5.83
N ASN A 10 -0.02 13.39 -6.73
CA ASN A 10 -0.83 14.27 -7.57
C ASN A 10 -1.57 13.46 -8.66
N LYS A 11 -2.48 14.10 -9.39
CA LYS A 11 -3.30 13.43 -10.41
C LYS A 11 -2.43 12.71 -11.47
N HIS A 12 -1.40 13.37 -12.00
CA HIS A 12 -0.54 12.78 -13.03
C HIS A 12 0.21 11.55 -12.53
N GLN A 13 0.71 11.59 -11.30
CA GLN A 13 1.38 10.44 -10.67
C GLN A 13 0.41 9.27 -10.49
N ARG A 14 -0.80 9.54 -9.98
CA ARG A 14 -1.83 8.50 -9.82
C ARG A 14 -2.23 7.88 -11.15
N ASP A 15 -2.42 8.71 -12.19
CA ASP A 15 -2.77 8.23 -13.53
C ASP A 15 -1.64 7.36 -14.12
N ASN A 16 -0.38 7.72 -13.86
CA ASN A 16 0.77 6.91 -14.29
C ASN A 16 0.83 5.56 -13.55
N ILE A 17 0.73 5.58 -12.22
CA ILE A 17 0.70 4.34 -11.40
C ILE A 17 -0.46 3.47 -11.87
N TRP A 18 -1.65 4.06 -12.01
CA TRP A 18 -2.84 3.39 -12.50
C TRP A 18 -2.52 2.66 -13.80
N ARG A 19 -2.08 3.37 -14.84
CA ARG A 19 -1.80 2.84 -16.19
C ARG A 19 -0.86 1.63 -16.19
N ASN A 20 0.10 1.60 -15.29
CA ASN A 20 1.12 0.54 -15.23
C ASN A 20 0.64 -0.76 -14.57
N ILE A 21 -0.55 -0.77 -13.94
CA ILE A 21 -1.11 -1.98 -13.31
C ILE A 21 -2.04 -2.69 -14.31
N ASN A 22 -1.57 -3.78 -14.93
CA ASN A 22 -2.35 -4.48 -15.95
C ASN A 22 -2.48 -5.99 -15.69
N THR A 23 -1.71 -6.53 -14.74
CA THR A 23 -1.69 -7.95 -14.41
C THR A 23 -1.80 -8.16 -12.90
N VAL A 24 -2.16 -9.39 -12.50
CA VAL A 24 -2.14 -9.81 -11.08
C VAL A 24 -0.76 -9.63 -10.47
N ARG A 25 0.29 -9.96 -11.23
CA ARG A 25 1.68 -9.76 -10.81
C ARG A 25 1.99 -8.31 -10.46
N ASP A 26 1.44 -7.34 -11.18
CA ASP A 26 1.66 -5.92 -10.87
C ASP A 26 1.05 -5.54 -9.51
N ILE A 27 -0.11 -6.11 -9.19
CA ILE A 27 -0.79 -5.92 -7.90
C ILE A 27 0.07 -6.53 -6.77
N GLU A 28 0.55 -7.76 -6.98
CA GLU A 28 1.45 -8.43 -6.03
C GLU A 28 2.73 -7.65 -5.80
N ILE A 29 3.34 -7.09 -6.85
CA ILE A 29 4.53 -6.24 -6.72
C ILE A 29 4.23 -5.04 -5.83
N LYS A 30 3.09 -4.36 -5.98
CA LYS A 30 2.72 -3.23 -5.10
C LYS A 30 2.48 -3.66 -3.66
N SER A 31 1.81 -4.80 -3.46
CA SER A 31 1.62 -5.39 -2.12
C SER A 31 2.96 -5.72 -1.46
N ASN A 32 3.83 -6.47 -2.13
CA ASN A 32 5.12 -6.92 -1.62
C ASN A 32 6.07 -5.75 -1.35
N PHE A 33 6.01 -4.70 -2.18
CA PHE A 33 6.79 -3.49 -1.95
C PHE A 33 6.37 -2.79 -0.65
N CYS A 34 5.06 -2.63 -0.42
CA CYS A 34 4.54 -2.09 0.83
C CYS A 34 4.94 -2.95 2.04
N GLU A 35 4.80 -4.26 1.93
CA GLU A 35 5.19 -5.22 2.97
C GLU A 35 6.67 -5.12 3.32
N SER A 36 7.55 -5.05 2.30
CA SER A 36 8.99 -4.95 2.51
C SER A 36 9.37 -3.68 3.28
N HIS A 37 8.73 -2.54 3.00
CA HIS A 37 8.95 -1.31 3.77
C HIS A 37 8.51 -1.46 5.22
N ILE A 38 7.32 -2.04 5.46
CA ILE A 38 6.81 -2.28 6.80
C ILE A 38 7.75 -3.18 7.61
N GLU A 39 8.19 -4.29 7.03
CA GLU A 39 9.11 -5.23 7.68
C GLU A 39 10.48 -4.62 7.95
N SER A 40 10.97 -3.74 7.06
CA SER A 40 12.20 -2.98 7.31
C SER A 40 12.07 -2.09 8.56
N ILE A 41 10.98 -1.34 8.68
CA ILE A 41 10.72 -0.44 9.81
C ILE A 41 10.51 -1.23 11.11
N LYS A 42 9.83 -2.37 11.06
CA LYS A 42 9.61 -3.23 12.24
C LYS A 42 10.91 -3.71 12.87
N LYS A 43 11.95 -3.96 12.06
CA LYS A 43 13.28 -4.39 12.52
C LYS A 43 14.03 -3.30 13.27
N LEU A 44 13.66 -2.03 13.07
CA LEU A 44 14.23 -0.90 13.78
C LEU A 44 13.58 -0.74 15.16
N HIS A 45 14.42 -0.42 16.15
CA HIS A 45 13.93 -0.01 17.46
C HIS A 45 13.10 1.29 17.32
N PRO A 46 12.00 1.49 18.07
CA PRO A 46 11.11 2.65 17.90
C PRO A 46 11.82 4.01 17.83
N LYS A 47 12.84 4.23 18.68
CA LYS A 47 13.66 5.46 18.71
C LYS A 47 14.45 5.73 17.42
N ASP A 48 14.79 4.67 16.68
CA ASP A 48 15.64 4.73 15.48
C ASP A 48 14.79 4.80 14.20
N ARG A 49 13.45 4.71 14.34
CA ARG A 49 12.52 4.86 13.21
C ARG A 49 12.41 6.33 12.86
N ILE A 50 12.78 6.68 11.63
CA ILE A 50 12.60 8.03 11.11
C ILE A 50 11.24 8.20 10.45
N ARG A 51 10.80 9.47 10.33
CA ARG A 51 9.48 9.80 9.79
C ARG A 51 9.40 9.47 8.30
N GLU A 52 10.52 9.64 7.60
CA GLU A 52 10.69 9.45 6.17
C GLU A 52 10.38 8.01 5.77
N ASP A 53 10.94 7.01 6.47
CA ASP A 53 10.65 5.59 6.20
C ASP A 53 9.15 5.28 6.31
N ILE A 54 8.48 5.85 7.31
CA ILE A 54 7.03 5.69 7.51
C ILE A 54 6.25 6.37 6.37
N ILE A 55 6.71 7.52 5.88
CA ILE A 55 6.11 8.20 4.73
C ILE A 55 6.28 7.35 3.48
N GLU A 56 7.46 6.80 3.22
CA GLU A 56 7.73 5.92 2.08
C GLU A 56 6.84 4.68 2.12
N ALA A 57 6.70 4.04 3.28
CA ALA A 57 5.80 2.90 3.44
C ALA A 57 4.33 3.29 3.22
N LYS A 58 3.90 4.48 3.67
CA LYS A 58 2.55 5.02 3.39
C LYS A 58 2.35 5.39 1.92
N MET A 59 3.40 5.79 1.21
CA MET A 59 3.38 5.98 -0.24
C MET A 59 3.21 4.65 -0.95
N ALA A 60 3.96 3.62 -0.58
CA ALA A 60 3.81 2.26 -1.10
C ALA A 60 2.40 1.70 -0.85
N LEU A 61 1.83 1.92 0.34
CA LEU A 61 0.44 1.59 0.63
C LEU A 61 -0.53 2.34 -0.30
N GLY A 62 -0.25 3.61 -0.63
CA GLY A 62 -1.01 4.39 -1.61
C GLY A 62 -0.93 3.83 -3.04
N GLU A 63 0.21 3.26 -3.45
CA GLU A 63 0.30 2.58 -4.75
C GLU A 63 -0.54 1.29 -4.77
N PHE A 64 -0.51 0.53 -3.67
CA PHE A 64 -1.35 -0.66 -3.52
C PHE A 64 -2.85 -0.30 -3.49
N GLU A 65 -3.22 0.81 -2.86
CA GLU A 65 -4.60 1.36 -2.90
C GLU A 65 -5.06 1.64 -4.33
N ILE A 66 -4.19 2.21 -5.17
CA ILE A 66 -4.48 2.45 -6.58
C ILE A 66 -4.72 1.14 -7.33
N ALA A 67 -3.93 0.11 -7.03
CA ALA A 67 -4.09 -1.21 -7.62
C ALA A 67 -5.43 -1.85 -7.26
N LEU A 68 -5.83 -1.80 -5.98
CA LEU A 68 -7.14 -2.31 -5.52
C LEU A 68 -8.31 -1.61 -6.22
N ILE A 69 -8.26 -0.28 -6.34
CA ILE A 69 -9.33 0.47 -7.02
C ILE A 69 -9.38 0.10 -8.51
N ARG A 70 -8.24 -0.25 -9.13
CA ARG A 70 -8.22 -0.72 -10.50
C ARG A 70 -8.85 -2.09 -10.67
N ILE A 71 -8.64 -3.01 -9.73
CA ILE A 71 -9.35 -4.29 -9.67
C ILE A 71 -10.87 -4.05 -9.57
N ASP A 72 -11.30 -3.18 -8.66
CA ASP A 72 -12.71 -2.88 -8.45
C ASP A 72 -13.40 -2.30 -9.70
N LYS A 73 -12.69 -1.46 -10.47
CA LYS A 73 -13.23 -0.86 -11.70
C LYS A 73 -13.20 -1.79 -12.90
N PHE A 74 -12.24 -2.70 -12.94
CA PHE A 74 -11.99 -3.56 -14.11
C PHE A 74 -11.69 -5.00 -13.67
N PRO A 75 -12.62 -5.71 -13.01
CA PRO A 75 -12.37 -7.05 -12.47
C PRO A 75 -12.00 -8.06 -13.58
N ASN A 76 -12.64 -7.95 -14.74
CA ASN A 76 -12.40 -8.81 -15.91
C ASN A 76 -10.98 -8.69 -16.49
N LEU A 77 -10.22 -7.64 -16.15
CA LEU A 77 -8.84 -7.47 -16.62
C LEU A 77 -7.87 -8.43 -15.91
N PHE A 78 -8.18 -8.78 -14.66
CA PHE A 78 -7.26 -9.49 -13.78
C PHE A 78 -7.62 -10.97 -13.60
N ASN A 79 -8.82 -11.40 -14.00
CA ASN A 79 -9.32 -12.77 -13.83
C ASN A 79 -9.17 -13.30 -12.39
N LEU A 80 -9.30 -12.41 -11.39
CA LEU A 80 -9.21 -12.76 -9.98
C LEU A 80 -10.54 -13.32 -9.47
N SER A 81 -10.47 -14.30 -8.58
CA SER A 81 -11.62 -14.77 -7.82
C SER A 81 -12.03 -13.77 -6.73
N GLU A 82 -13.26 -13.87 -6.23
CA GLU A 82 -13.71 -13.04 -5.11
C GLU A 82 -12.85 -13.25 -3.86
N GLU A 83 -12.37 -14.48 -3.63
CA GLU A 83 -11.49 -14.84 -2.51
C GLU A 83 -10.13 -14.15 -2.62
N GLU A 84 -9.56 -14.08 -3.83
CA GLU A 84 -8.29 -13.39 -4.06
C GLU A 84 -8.43 -11.88 -3.87
N ILE A 85 -9.50 -11.28 -4.39
CA ILE A 85 -9.81 -9.85 -4.19
C ILE A 85 -9.98 -9.56 -2.69
N PHE A 86 -10.69 -10.42 -1.97
CA PHE A 86 -10.86 -10.31 -0.53
C PHE A 86 -9.50 -10.39 0.20
N SER A 87 -8.64 -11.33 -0.17
CA SER A 87 -7.30 -11.48 0.41
C SER A 87 -6.45 -10.21 0.22
N PHE A 88 -6.46 -9.60 -0.97
CA PHE A 88 -5.73 -8.34 -1.19
C PHE A 88 -6.27 -7.19 -0.34
N ARG A 89 -7.59 -7.10 -0.16
CA ARG A 89 -8.21 -6.08 0.71
C ARG A 89 -7.87 -6.30 2.18
N GLU A 90 -7.83 -7.56 2.62
CA GLU A 90 -7.41 -7.91 3.99
C GLU A 90 -5.95 -7.52 4.23
N LYS A 91 -5.04 -7.85 3.29
CA LYS A 91 -3.63 -7.42 3.34
C LYS A 91 -3.52 -5.90 3.46
N TYR A 92 -4.23 -5.16 2.63
CA TYR A 92 -4.24 -3.69 2.68
C TYR A 92 -4.68 -3.16 4.05
N SER A 93 -5.78 -3.70 4.61
CA SER A 93 -6.29 -3.33 5.93
C SER A 93 -5.27 -3.61 7.03
N ASN A 94 -4.57 -4.75 6.95
CA ASN A 94 -3.53 -5.12 7.90
C ASN A 94 -2.32 -4.18 7.80
N TYR A 95 -1.81 -3.91 6.59
CA TYR A 95 -0.72 -2.96 6.38
C TYR A 95 -1.06 -1.55 6.87
N GLU A 96 -2.29 -1.09 6.67
CA GLU A 96 -2.76 0.18 7.23
C GLU A 96 -2.68 0.20 8.77
N LYS A 97 -3.19 -0.85 9.43
CA LYS A 97 -3.14 -0.95 10.90
C LYS A 97 -1.71 -0.97 11.41
N GLU A 98 -0.85 -1.74 10.76
CA GLU A 98 0.56 -1.86 11.14
C GLU A 98 1.30 -0.52 11.00
N LEU A 99 1.13 0.19 9.89
CA LEU A 99 1.77 1.49 9.69
C LEU A 99 1.30 2.53 10.70
N ASN A 100 0.03 2.52 11.07
CA ASN A 100 -0.49 3.40 12.12
C ASN A 100 0.13 3.05 13.49
N ASN A 101 0.27 1.76 13.81
CA ASN A 101 0.92 1.32 15.05
C ASN A 101 2.41 1.72 15.08
N LEU A 102 3.14 1.52 13.98
CA LEU A 102 4.56 1.90 13.90
C LEU A 102 4.77 3.41 14.09
N ASP A 103 3.90 4.24 13.53
CA ASP A 103 3.97 5.71 13.70
C ASP A 103 3.62 6.13 15.12
N MET A 104 2.61 5.53 15.74
CA MET A 104 2.28 5.78 17.16
C MET A 104 3.45 5.40 18.08
N GLN A 105 4.02 4.21 17.90
CA GLN A 105 5.17 3.75 18.68
C GLN A 105 6.38 4.68 18.57
N ARG A 106 6.59 5.29 17.40
CA ARG A 106 7.66 6.29 17.19
C ARG A 106 7.38 7.60 17.94
N ILE A 107 6.12 8.04 18.00
CA ILE A 107 5.73 9.30 18.66
C ILE A 107 5.72 9.16 20.19
N SER A 108 5.35 8.00 20.70
CA SER A 108 5.23 7.73 22.15
C SER A 108 6.55 7.40 22.83
N TRP A 109 7.67 7.42 22.11
CA TRP A 109 9.02 7.18 22.60
C TRP A 109 9.81 8.49 22.67
#